data_AF-A0A0F5VC26-F1
#
_entry.id   AF-A0A0F5VC26-F1
#
_cell.length_a   1.000
_cell.length_b   1.000
_cell.length_c   1.000
_cell.angle_alpha   90.00
_cell.angle_beta   90.00
_cell.angle_gamma   90.00
#
_symmetry.space_group_name_H-M   'P 1'
#
loop_
_entity.id
_entity.type
_entity.pdbx_description
1 polymer ?
#
loop_
_entity_poly.entity_id
_entity_poly.type
_entity_poly.pdbx_seq_one_letter_code
_entity_poly.pdbx_strand_id
1 'polypeptide(L)'
;MKNELSQYTEQEFLELVKEPYDENCDDQLVDELLIFFNKKIRHPKGSALVTHPDMCGIEDSPEAVISELKRWYAEQGLPCFKSE
;
A
#
# COMPACT_ATOMS: atom_id res chain seq x y z
N MET A 1 2.07 -13.06 -1.14
CA MET A 1 2.58 -11.83 -0.45
C MET A 1 3.16 -12.11 0.94
N LYS A 2 4.03 -11.24 1.48
CA LYS A 2 4.53 -11.31 2.88
C LYS A 2 3.38 -11.03 3.86
N ASN A 3 3.57 -11.33 5.14
CA ASN A 3 2.48 -11.34 6.13
C ASN A 3 2.17 -9.97 6.76
N GLU A 4 3.10 -9.01 6.70
CA GLU A 4 2.99 -7.70 7.35
C GLU A 4 3.84 -6.66 6.60
N LEU A 5 3.46 -5.39 6.75
CA LEU A 5 4.12 -4.26 6.07
C LEU A 5 5.59 -4.11 6.47
N SER A 6 5.91 -4.37 7.75
CA SER A 6 7.27 -4.32 8.32
C SER A 6 8.24 -5.36 7.76
N GLN A 7 7.78 -6.33 6.96
CA GLN A 7 8.65 -7.26 6.25
C GLN A 7 9.04 -6.78 4.85
N TYR A 8 8.40 -5.73 4.36
CA TYR A 8 8.71 -5.10 3.08
C TYR A 8 9.64 -3.91 3.28
N THR A 9 10.63 -3.74 2.40
CA THR A 9 11.24 -2.42 2.23
C THR A 9 10.24 -1.50 1.50
N GLU A 10 10.48 -0.20 1.59
CA GLU A 10 9.67 0.79 0.89
C GLU A 10 9.65 0.53 -0.62
N GLN A 11 10.81 0.22 -1.21
CA GLN A 11 10.93 -0.06 -2.63
C GLN A 11 10.20 -1.35 -3.03
N GLU A 12 10.34 -2.44 -2.26
CA GLU A 12 9.63 -3.69 -2.55
C GLU A 12 8.11 -3.49 -2.55
N PHE A 13 7.59 -2.71 -1.60
CA PHE A 13 6.15 -2.46 -1.53
C PHE A 13 5.68 -1.47 -2.59
N LEU A 14 6.49 -0.47 -2.93
CA LEU A 14 6.19 0.47 -4.02
C LEU A 14 5.99 -0.27 -5.35
N GLU A 15 6.86 -1.24 -5.68
CA GLU A 15 6.70 -2.03 -6.90
C GLU A 15 5.41 -2.85 -6.90
N LEU A 16 4.95 -3.34 -5.73
CA LEU A 16 3.65 -4.00 -5.63
C LEU A 16 2.49 -3.04 -5.85
N VAL A 17 2.56 -1.82 -5.28
CA VAL A 17 1.50 -0.81 -5.39
C VAL A 17 1.46 -0.19 -6.79
N LYS A 18 2.55 -0.26 -7.56
CA LYS A 18 2.59 0.12 -8.97
C LYS A 18 1.83 -0.82 -9.88
N GLU A 19 1.72 -2.11 -9.54
CA GLU A 19 1.06 -3.11 -10.38
C GLU A 19 -0.33 -2.69 -10.90
N PRO A 20 -1.28 -2.19 -10.09
CA PRO A 20 -2.58 -1.73 -10.60
C PRO A 20 -2.54 -0.53 -11.54
N TYR A 21 -1.40 0.17 -11.66
CA TYR A 21 -1.20 1.29 -12.56
C TYR A 21 -0.55 0.87 -13.89
N ASP A 22 -0.09 -0.38 -14.02
CA ASP A 22 0.52 -0.88 -15.24
C ASP A 22 -0.53 -1.36 -16.25
N GLU A 23 -0.31 -1.11 -17.54
CA GLU A 23 -1.23 -1.56 -18.61
C GLU A 23 -1.26 -3.08 -18.77
N ASN A 24 -0.22 -3.79 -18.32
CA ASN A 24 -0.09 -5.25 -18.35
C ASN A 24 -0.10 -5.84 -16.94
N CYS A 25 -0.85 -5.22 -16.02
CA CYS A 25 -0.97 -5.69 -14.65
C CYS A 25 -1.43 -7.16 -14.57
N ASP A 26 -0.95 -7.87 -13.55
CA ASP A 26 -1.49 -9.19 -13.22
C ASP A 26 -2.70 -9.03 -12.30
N ASP A 27 -3.90 -9.28 -12.83
CA ASP A 27 -5.17 -9.16 -12.08
C ASP A 27 -5.17 -9.96 -10.77
N GLN A 28 -4.50 -11.13 -10.73
CA GLN A 28 -4.43 -11.93 -9.50
C GLN A 28 -3.51 -11.26 -8.48
N LEU A 29 -2.38 -10.70 -8.90
CA LEU A 29 -1.51 -9.96 -8.01
C LEU A 29 -2.18 -8.70 -7.47
N VAL A 30 -2.95 -7.99 -8.31
CA VAL A 30 -3.75 -6.85 -7.89
C VAL A 30 -4.80 -7.28 -6.87
N ASP A 31 -5.56 -8.35 -7.10
CA ASP A 31 -6.55 -8.84 -6.12
C ASP A 31 -5.88 -9.24 -4.78
N GLU A 32 -4.76 -9.95 -4.82
CA GLU A 32 -3.96 -10.26 -3.64
C GLU A 32 -3.50 -9.00 -2.89
N LEU A 33 -3.11 -7.95 -3.62
CA LEU A 33 -2.73 -6.66 -3.04
C LEU A 33 -3.90 -6.02 -2.31
N LEU A 34 -5.08 -5.96 -2.93
CA LEU A 34 -6.27 -5.37 -2.32
C LEU A 34 -6.69 -6.15 -1.06
N ILE A 35 -6.61 -7.49 -1.10
CA ILE A 35 -6.84 -8.34 0.07
C ILE A 35 -5.81 -8.05 1.16
N PHE A 36 -4.53 -7.89 0.81
CA PHE A 36 -3.47 -7.55 1.76
C PHE A 36 -3.74 -6.20 2.43
N PHE A 37 -4.13 -5.18 1.65
CA PHE A 37 -4.51 -3.88 2.19
C PHE A 37 -5.69 -3.96 3.16
N ASN A 38 -6.68 -4.80 2.90
CA ASN A 38 -7.84 -4.92 3.80
C ASN A 38 -7.55 -5.78 5.04
N LYS A 39 -6.67 -6.78 4.95
CA LYS A 39 -6.43 -7.74 6.04
C LYS A 39 -5.20 -7.45 6.89
N LYS A 40 -4.18 -6.81 6.32
CA LYS A 40 -2.84 -6.70 6.93
C LYS A 40 -2.43 -5.25 7.19
N ILE A 41 -2.86 -4.32 6.35
CA ILE A 41 -2.66 -2.89 6.59
C ILE A 41 -3.64 -2.43 7.67
N ARG A 42 -3.14 -1.72 8.68
CA ARG A 42 -3.95 -1.22 9.81
C ARG A 42 -4.69 0.08 9.50
N HIS A 43 -4.36 0.72 8.38
CA HIS A 43 -4.99 1.94 7.93
C HIS A 43 -6.50 1.71 7.69
N PRO A 44 -7.39 2.55 8.24
CA PRO A 44 -8.84 2.32 8.19
C PRO A 44 -9.43 2.34 6.78
N LYS A 45 -8.73 2.97 5.81
CA LYS A 45 -9.15 3.00 4.40
C LYS A 45 -8.83 1.70 3.66
N GLY A 46 -7.94 0.85 4.17
CA GLY A 46 -7.59 -0.42 3.53
C GLY A 46 -7.26 -0.26 2.05
N SER A 47 -7.87 -1.09 1.21
CA SER A 47 -7.63 -1.08 -0.24
C SER A 47 -8.14 0.18 -0.94
N ALA A 48 -8.99 0.98 -0.30
CA ALA A 48 -9.47 2.24 -0.88
C ALA A 48 -8.34 3.25 -1.10
N LEU A 49 -7.19 3.11 -0.43
CA LEU A 49 -5.99 3.88 -0.73
C LEU A 49 -5.50 3.67 -2.17
N VAL A 50 -5.69 2.45 -2.71
CA VAL A 50 -5.25 2.08 -4.05
C VAL A 50 -6.38 2.23 -5.06
N THR A 51 -7.62 1.88 -4.69
CA THR A 51 -8.74 1.89 -5.65
C THR A 51 -9.45 3.24 -5.76
N HIS A 52 -9.40 4.06 -4.70
CA HIS A 52 -10.07 5.36 -4.62
C HIS A 52 -9.20 6.40 -3.87
N PRO A 53 -7.98 6.69 -4.35
CA PRO A 53 -7.06 7.62 -3.69
C PRO A 53 -7.65 9.02 -3.48
N ASP A 54 -8.42 9.56 -4.44
CA ASP A 54 -9.11 10.84 -4.29
C ASP A 54 -10.06 10.89 -3.08
N MET A 55 -10.75 9.78 -2.77
CA MET A 55 -11.63 9.68 -1.60
C MET A 55 -10.86 9.58 -0.28
N CYS A 56 -9.57 9.25 -0.36
CA CYS A 56 -8.65 9.26 0.76
C CYS A 56 -7.93 10.61 0.90
N GLY A 57 -8.10 11.53 -0.06
CA GLY A 57 -7.43 12.83 -0.07
C GLY A 57 -5.95 12.74 -0.44
N ILE A 58 -5.56 11.71 -1.19
CA ILE A 58 -4.21 11.50 -1.70
C ILE A 58 -4.23 11.53 -3.23
N GLU A 59 -3.08 11.78 -3.85
CA GLU A 59 -2.94 11.74 -5.31
C GLU A 59 -3.09 10.30 -5.83
N ASP A 60 -3.64 10.13 -7.04
CA ASP A 60 -3.78 8.85 -7.73
C ASP A 60 -2.43 8.36 -8.28
N SER A 61 -1.51 8.05 -7.37
CA SER A 61 -0.17 7.55 -7.68
C SER A 61 0.31 6.56 -6.62
N PRO A 62 1.14 5.57 -7.00
CA PRO A 62 1.66 4.59 -6.06
C PRO A 62 2.55 5.23 -4.98
N GLU A 63 3.30 6.27 -5.31
CA GLU A 63 4.12 7.05 -4.38
C GLU A 63 3.28 7.75 -3.29
N ALA A 64 2.12 8.29 -3.66
CA ALA A 64 1.20 8.92 -2.70
C ALA A 64 0.64 7.90 -1.70
N VAL A 65 0.33 6.68 -2.14
CA VAL A 65 -0.09 5.57 -1.26
C VAL A 65 1.00 5.23 -0.25
N ILE A 66 2.25 5.08 -0.71
CA ILE A 66 3.40 4.80 0.17
C ILE A 66 3.60 5.93 1.18
N SER A 67 3.53 7.17 0.73
CA SER A 67 3.68 8.35 1.59
C SER A 67 2.61 8.40 2.68
N GLU A 68 1.35 8.13 2.32
CA GLU A 68 0.23 8.09 3.28
C GLU A 68 0.37 6.96 4.30
N LEU A 69 0.79 5.76 3.87
CA LEU A 69 1.08 4.65 4.78
C LEU A 69 2.18 5.03 5.77
N LYS A 70 3.29 5.63 5.30
CA LYS A 70 4.38 6.09 6.17
C LYS A 70 3.91 7.14 7.17
N ARG A 71 3.18 8.16 6.69
CA ARG A 71 2.63 9.23 7.52
C ARG A 71 1.74 8.65 8.62
N TRP A 72 0.75 7.86 8.25
CA TRP A 72 -0.22 7.32 9.20
C TRP A 72 0.42 6.34 10.20
N TYR A 73 1.28 5.43 9.75
CA TYR A 73 1.96 4.50 10.66
C TYR A 73 2.86 5.24 11.65
N ALA A 74 3.56 6.28 11.21
CA ALA A 74 4.34 7.14 12.09
C ALA A 74 3.46 7.89 13.11
N GLU A 75 2.29 8.42 12.70
CA GLU A 75 1.31 9.03 13.61
C GLU A 75 0.77 8.05 14.66
N GLN A 76 0.65 6.77 14.30
CA GLN A 76 0.26 5.70 15.23
C GLN A 76 1.43 5.16 16.08
N GLY A 77 2.66 5.61 15.85
CA GLY A 77 3.86 5.09 16.51
C GLY A 77 4.16 3.63 16.15
N LEU A 78 3.74 3.17 14.98
CA LEU A 78 3.94 1.81 14.48
C LEU A 78 5.06 1.76 13.44
N PRO A 79 5.83 0.65 13.37
CA PRO A 79 6.77 0.44 12.29
C PRO A 79 6.01 0.25 10.96
N CYS A 80 6.36 1.04 9.95
CA CYS A 80 5.77 0.96 8.62
C CYS A 80 6.50 -0.09 7.76
N PHE A 81 7.61 0.30 7.15
CA PHE A 81 8.47 -0.57 6.34
C PHE A 81 9.69 -1.04 7.13
N LYS A 82 10.27 -2.14 6.66
CA LYS A 82 11.59 -2.62 7.09
C LYS A 82 12.63 -1.54 6.79
N SER A 83 13.46 -1.22 7.77
CA SER A 83 14.69 -0.44 7.54
C SER A 83 15.60 -1.23 6.59
N GLU A 84 16.03 -0.59 5.51
CA GLU A 84 16.98 -1.16 4.55
C GLU A 84 18.39 -1.23 5.15
#